data_AF-A0A226D712-F1
#
_entry.id   AF-A0A226D712-F1
#
_cell.length_a   1.000
_cell.length_b   1.000
_cell.length_c   1.000
_cell.angle_alpha   90.00
_cell.angle_beta   90.00
_cell.angle_gamma   90.00
#
_symmetry.space_group_name_H-M   'P 1'
#
loop_
_entity.id
_entity.type
_entity.pdbx_description
1 polymer ?
#
loop_
_entity_poly.entity_id
_entity_poly.type
_entity_poly.pdbx_seq_one_letter_code
_entity_poly.pdbx_strand_id
1 'polypeptide(L)'
;MPPFCCSSPAIAICFPPGTLVTSRTRGEIEIQELTRGEEILTLDAKNGAPKWTEFYTWTHKDANIMADFVVLIVSDGKELLISNDHQLFVAGEQGKLPIAKKAGDVKIGEELLLADPDSGHVKRMEVVEISVTELRGVYAPLTMSGTFLANGILVGCYLGGAHKEAHLSAAPLRAWYRLKRRGGGGIKQDKKDPSEGRWSFLHRPVMAN
;
A
#
# COMPACT_ATOMS: atom_id res chain seq x y z
N MET A 1 -28.70 -4.92 11.74
CA MET A 1 -27.24 -4.92 11.96
C MET A 1 -26.75 -6.35 11.69
N PRO A 2 -26.12 -6.63 10.54
CA PRO A 2 -25.57 -7.95 10.33
C PRO A 2 -24.24 -8.11 11.10
N PRO A 3 -23.86 -9.35 11.44
CA PRO A 3 -22.80 -9.65 12.39
C PRO A 3 -21.44 -9.51 11.71
N PHE A 4 -20.52 -8.80 12.37
CA PHE A 4 -19.08 -8.85 12.08
C PHE A 4 -18.62 -10.30 12.15
N CYS A 5 -18.21 -10.89 11.02
CA CYS A 5 -17.86 -12.30 10.93
C CYS A 5 -16.35 -12.47 10.79
N CYS A 6 -15.79 -13.34 11.65
CA CYS A 6 -14.45 -13.92 11.64
C CYS A 6 -13.24 -13.07 12.07
N SER A 7 -13.20 -12.80 13.37
CA SER A 7 -12.09 -13.06 14.30
C SER A 7 -10.75 -13.58 13.73
N SER A 8 -9.82 -12.65 13.47
CA SER A 8 -8.47 -12.74 14.02
C SER A 8 -7.89 -11.33 14.16
N PRO A 9 -7.60 -10.83 15.38
CA PRO A 9 -7.00 -9.52 15.58
C PRO A 9 -5.49 -9.62 15.34
N ALA A 10 -5.10 -10.13 14.17
CA ALA A 10 -3.78 -9.86 13.66
C ALA A 10 -3.86 -8.44 13.13
N ILE A 11 -3.28 -7.50 13.87
CA ILE A 11 -3.10 -6.11 13.48
C ILE A 11 -2.36 -6.11 12.12
N ALA A 12 -3.11 -6.16 11.03
CA ALA A 12 -2.59 -6.31 9.69
C ALA A 12 -2.65 -4.96 9.00
N ILE A 13 -1.55 -4.22 9.08
CA ILE A 13 -1.29 -3.02 8.27
C ILE A 13 -1.21 -3.42 6.79
N CYS A 14 -2.34 -3.42 6.08
CA CYS A 14 -2.42 -3.94 4.73
C CYS A 14 -3.24 -3.06 3.79
N PHE A 15 -3.06 -3.31 2.50
CA PHE A 15 -3.85 -2.82 1.38
C PHE A 15 -4.49 -4.01 0.66
N PRO A 16 -5.67 -3.84 0.05
CA PRO A 16 -6.31 -4.88 -0.75
C PRO A 16 -5.61 -5.04 -2.12
N PRO A 17 -5.92 -6.13 -2.85
CA PRO A 17 -5.60 -6.21 -4.28
C PRO A 17 -6.17 -5.01 -5.06
N GLY A 18 -5.58 -4.70 -6.22
CA GLY A 18 -6.01 -3.56 -7.05
C GLY A 18 -5.56 -2.18 -6.56
N THR A 19 -4.93 -2.09 -5.38
CA THR A 19 -4.28 -0.83 -4.95
C THR A 19 -3.17 -0.47 -5.93
N LEU A 20 -3.19 0.74 -6.46
CA LEU A 20 -2.27 1.21 -7.49
C LEU A 20 -1.04 1.86 -6.87
N VAL A 21 0.13 1.53 -7.42
CA VAL A 21 1.43 2.14 -7.07
C VAL A 21 2.15 2.54 -8.34
N THR A 22 2.81 3.69 -8.33
CA THR A 22 3.58 4.16 -9.48
C THR A 22 5.00 3.58 -9.43
N SER A 23 5.31 2.65 -10.34
CA SER A 23 6.64 2.12 -10.59
C SER A 23 7.42 3.02 -11.54
N ARG A 24 8.69 3.27 -11.22
CA ARG A 24 9.59 4.09 -12.04
C ARG A 24 9.80 3.53 -13.46
N THR A 25 9.69 2.21 -13.60
CA THR A 25 10.03 1.52 -14.86
C THR A 25 8.81 1.00 -15.60
N ARG A 26 7.68 0.80 -14.91
CA ARG A 26 6.48 0.19 -15.48
C ARG A 26 5.26 1.12 -15.52
N GLY A 27 5.36 2.33 -14.96
CA GLY A 27 4.21 3.20 -14.75
C GLY A 27 3.35 2.69 -13.60
N GLU A 28 2.04 2.90 -13.69
CA GLU A 28 1.10 2.45 -12.67
C GLU A 28 0.89 0.93 -12.74
N ILE A 29 1.02 0.28 -11.57
CA ILE A 29 0.90 -1.17 -11.42
C ILE A 29 0.06 -1.48 -10.17
N GLU A 30 -0.52 -2.67 -10.12
CA GLU A 30 -1.18 -3.13 -8.90
C GLU A 30 -0.17 -3.55 -7.83
N ILE A 31 -0.50 -3.31 -6.56
CA ILE A 31 0.39 -3.53 -5.42
C ILE A 31 0.87 -4.98 -5.36
N GLN A 32 0.01 -5.96 -5.69
CA GLN A 32 0.34 -7.38 -5.69
C GLN A 32 1.43 -7.78 -6.68
N GLU A 33 1.63 -6.98 -7.73
CA GLU A 33 2.64 -7.15 -8.78
C GLU A 33 3.99 -6.54 -8.42
N LEU A 34 4.13 -5.94 -7.23
CA LEU A 34 5.40 -5.38 -6.79
C LEU A 34 6.48 -6.45 -6.73
N THR A 35 7.59 -6.16 -7.39
CA THR A 35 8.77 -7.02 -7.42
C THR A 35 9.88 -6.41 -6.59
N ARG A 36 10.58 -7.25 -5.81
CA ARG A 36 11.67 -6.78 -4.95
C ARG A 36 12.73 -6.04 -5.77
N GLY A 37 13.14 -4.87 -5.28
CA GLY A 37 14.09 -3.99 -5.95
C GLY A 37 13.44 -2.93 -6.84
N GLU A 38 12.12 -2.99 -7.02
CA GLU A 38 11.36 -2.01 -7.79
C GLU A 38 11.30 -0.66 -7.06
N GLU A 39 11.58 0.41 -7.80
CA GLU A 39 11.48 1.78 -7.29
C GLU A 39 10.06 2.30 -7.50
N ILE A 40 9.39 2.68 -6.41
CA ILE A 40 8.04 3.25 -6.42
C ILE A 40 8.02 4.67 -5.90
N LEU A 41 6.98 5.41 -6.27
CA LEU A 41 6.85 6.82 -5.92
C LEU A 41 6.47 7.02 -4.45
N THR A 42 7.10 8.01 -3.84
CA THR A 42 6.81 8.50 -2.49
C THR A 42 7.09 10.01 -2.42
N LEU A 43 6.90 10.61 -1.25
CA LEU A 43 7.29 11.99 -0.95
C LEU A 43 8.49 12.06 -0.01
N ASP A 44 9.39 13.00 -0.25
CA ASP A 44 10.49 13.26 0.67
C ASP A 44 9.99 13.97 1.92
N ALA A 45 10.28 13.40 3.09
CA ALA A 45 9.80 13.90 4.37
C ALA A 45 10.32 15.31 4.74
N LYS A 46 11.36 15.82 4.06
CA LYS A 46 11.96 17.13 4.36
C LYS A 46 11.30 18.28 3.59
N ASN A 47 11.06 18.07 2.30
CA ASN A 47 10.60 19.14 1.40
C ASN A 47 9.28 18.80 0.68
N GLY A 48 8.72 17.60 0.90
CA GLY A 48 7.48 17.15 0.26
C GLY A 48 7.63 16.85 -1.23
N ALA A 49 8.83 16.90 -1.80
CA ALA A 49 9.02 16.66 -3.22
C ALA A 49 8.84 15.17 -3.57
N PRO A 50 8.32 14.83 -4.76
CA PRO A 50 8.28 13.46 -5.24
C PRO A 50 9.66 12.82 -5.27
N LYS A 51 9.73 11.55 -4.85
CA LYS A 51 10.96 10.79 -4.69
C LYS A 51 10.72 9.31 -4.95
N TRP A 52 11.69 8.65 -5.56
CA TRP A 52 11.68 7.20 -5.75
C TRP A 52 12.22 6.48 -4.52
N THR A 53 11.56 5.39 -4.13
CA THR A 53 11.97 4.54 -3.01
C THR A 53 11.89 3.08 -3.41
N GLU A 54 12.89 2.30 -3.01
CA GLU A 54 12.96 0.89 -3.34
C GLU A 54 12.04 0.08 -2.42
N PHE A 55 11.15 -0.70 -3.02
CA PHE A 55 10.42 -1.78 -2.35
C PHE A 55 11.37 -2.96 -2.14
N TYR A 56 11.59 -3.36 -0.88
CA TYR A 56 12.61 -4.36 -0.55
C TYR A 56 12.07 -5.68 0.02
N THR A 57 10.88 -5.69 0.62
CA THR A 57 10.21 -6.92 1.10
C THR A 57 8.76 -6.66 1.49
N TRP A 58 8.00 -7.74 1.65
CA TRP A 58 6.66 -7.73 2.25
C TRP A 58 6.74 -7.94 3.76
N THR A 59 5.95 -7.19 4.55
CA THR A 59 5.62 -7.56 5.95
C THR A 59 4.53 -8.61 5.99
N HIS A 60 3.56 -8.50 5.07
CA HIS A 60 2.43 -9.41 4.91
C HIS A 60 2.04 -9.47 3.44
N LYS A 61 1.81 -10.68 2.93
CA LYS A 61 1.31 -10.94 1.57
C LYS A 61 0.54 -12.26 1.58
N ASP A 62 -0.78 -12.19 1.55
CA ASP A 62 -1.64 -13.36 1.45
C ASP A 62 -2.86 -13.02 0.58
N ALA A 63 -3.04 -13.74 -0.53
CA ALA A 63 -4.13 -13.50 -1.47
C ALA A 63 -5.47 -14.13 -1.03
N ASN A 64 -5.48 -14.92 0.05
CA ASN A 64 -6.61 -15.77 0.42
C ASN A 64 -7.37 -15.32 1.67
N ILE A 65 -6.80 -14.41 2.46
CA ILE A 65 -7.40 -13.89 3.71
C ILE A 65 -8.48 -12.86 3.38
N MET A 66 -9.65 -12.96 4.03
CA MET A 66 -10.65 -11.88 4.06
C MET A 66 -10.26 -10.84 5.11
N ALA A 67 -10.38 -9.57 4.79
CA ALA A 67 -10.10 -8.47 5.71
C ALA A 67 -11.00 -7.26 5.44
N ASP A 68 -11.29 -6.51 6.51
CA ASP A 68 -11.97 -5.23 6.43
C ASP A 68 -11.00 -4.11 6.05
N PHE A 69 -11.44 -3.24 5.15
CA PHE A 69 -10.73 -2.06 4.70
C PHE A 69 -11.60 -0.82 4.90
N VAL A 70 -10.99 0.22 5.46
CA VAL A 70 -11.57 1.57 5.45
C VAL A 70 -11.44 2.10 4.04
N VAL A 71 -12.55 2.60 3.51
CA VAL A 71 -12.64 3.28 2.23
C VAL A 71 -12.64 4.78 2.50
N LEU A 72 -11.68 5.49 1.93
CA LEU A 72 -11.58 6.94 2.00
C LEU A 72 -11.77 7.50 0.59
N ILE A 73 -12.83 8.28 0.36
CA ILE A 73 -13.03 9.00 -0.90
C ILE A 73 -12.68 10.46 -0.67
N VAL A 74 -11.83 11.00 -1.54
CA VAL A 74 -11.41 12.41 -1.50
C VAL A 74 -12.15 13.25 -2.54
N SER A 75 -12.07 14.58 -2.40
CA SER A 75 -12.86 15.54 -3.18
C SER A 75 -12.69 15.50 -4.70
N ASP A 76 -11.59 14.92 -5.22
CA ASP A 76 -11.39 14.69 -6.67
C ASP A 76 -11.95 13.34 -7.16
N GLY A 77 -12.64 12.60 -6.29
CA GLY A 77 -13.24 11.31 -6.59
C GLY A 77 -12.29 10.12 -6.47
N LYS A 78 -11.01 10.34 -6.13
CA LYS A 78 -10.09 9.22 -5.85
C LYS A 78 -10.47 8.52 -4.56
N GLU A 79 -10.15 7.23 -4.55
CA GLU A 79 -10.47 6.33 -3.45
C GLU A 79 -9.19 5.66 -2.93
N LEU A 80 -9.09 5.50 -1.61
CA LEU A 80 -8.06 4.69 -0.96
C LEU A 80 -8.73 3.65 -0.05
N LEU A 81 -8.42 2.38 -0.30
CA LEU A 81 -8.80 1.28 0.58
C LEU A 81 -7.59 0.86 1.40
N ILE A 82 -7.76 0.83 2.71
CA ILE A 82 -6.64 0.63 3.63
C ILE A 82 -7.12 0.05 4.97
N SER A 83 -6.36 -0.86 5.56
CA SER A 83 -6.73 -1.47 6.85
C SER A 83 -6.83 -0.41 7.95
N ASN A 84 -7.74 -0.59 8.91
CA ASN A 84 -8.05 0.41 9.95
C ASN A 84 -6.81 0.97 10.70
N ASP A 85 -5.88 0.11 11.12
CA ASP A 85 -4.69 0.51 11.88
C ASP A 85 -3.50 0.98 11.02
N HIS A 86 -3.66 1.02 9.69
CA HIS A 86 -2.59 1.47 8.80
C HIS A 86 -2.31 2.95 8.98
N GLN A 87 -1.04 3.32 8.95
CA GLN A 87 -0.64 4.72 8.99
C GLN A 87 -0.81 5.39 7.62
N LEU A 88 -1.50 6.53 7.62
CA LEU A 88 -1.49 7.53 6.54
C LEU A 88 -1.04 8.89 7.09
N PHE A 89 -0.97 9.88 6.20
CA PHE A 89 -0.55 11.23 6.55
C PHE A 89 -1.61 12.25 6.18
N VAL A 90 -2.16 12.91 7.20
CA VAL A 90 -3.04 14.08 7.02
C VAL A 90 -2.18 15.34 6.93
N ALA A 91 -2.60 16.29 6.12
CA ALA A 91 -1.91 17.55 5.96
C ALA A 91 -1.92 18.34 7.28
N GLY A 92 -0.75 18.81 7.72
CA GLY A 92 -0.67 19.78 8.80
C GLY A 92 -1.10 21.17 8.34
N GLU A 93 -1.22 22.11 9.29
CA GLU A 93 -1.36 23.54 8.95
C GLU A 93 -0.25 23.99 7.97
N GLN A 94 -0.48 25.09 7.25
CA GLN A 94 0.50 25.58 6.27
C GLN A 94 1.89 25.74 6.90
N GLY A 95 2.91 25.17 6.24
CA GLY A 95 4.29 25.17 6.72
C GLY A 95 4.61 24.14 7.81
N LYS A 96 3.62 23.39 8.32
CA LYS A 96 3.84 22.28 9.26
C LYS A 96 4.01 20.95 8.53
N LEU A 97 4.74 20.04 9.17
CA LEU A 97 4.91 18.68 8.68
C LEU A 97 3.56 17.92 8.70
N PRO A 98 3.39 16.92 7.82
CA PRO A 98 2.23 16.04 7.84
C PRO A 98 2.13 15.27 9.16
N ILE A 99 0.90 15.00 9.60
CA ILE A 99 0.62 14.30 10.83
C ILE A 99 0.31 12.84 10.48
N ALA A 100 1.08 11.91 11.05
CA ALA A 100 0.82 10.48 10.93
C ALA A 100 -0.44 10.12 11.73
N LYS A 101 -1.37 9.40 11.10
CA LYS A 101 -2.64 9.00 11.69
C LYS A 101 -3.05 7.60 11.22
N LYS A 102 -3.80 6.86 12.03
CA LYS A 102 -4.42 5.60 11.58
C LYS A 102 -5.56 5.87 10.60
N ALA A 103 -5.78 4.97 9.65
CA ALA A 103 -6.92 5.06 8.72
C ALA A 103 -8.27 5.17 9.41
N GLY A 104 -8.49 4.38 10.46
CA GLY A 104 -9.73 4.42 11.24
C GLY A 104 -9.97 5.72 12.02
N ASP A 105 -8.93 6.53 12.24
CA ASP A 105 -9.01 7.79 13.00
C ASP A 105 -9.19 9.02 12.11
N VAL A 106 -9.18 8.83 10.78
CA VAL A 106 -9.41 9.90 9.80
C VAL A 106 -10.86 10.36 9.86
N LYS A 107 -11.07 11.66 9.70
CA LYS A 107 -12.40 12.27 9.69
C LYS A 107 -12.67 12.95 8.37
N ILE A 108 -13.95 12.97 7.98
CA ILE A 108 -14.42 13.82 6.88
C ILE A 108 -14.02 15.27 7.17
N GLY A 109 -13.55 15.97 6.14
CA GLY A 109 -13.00 17.33 6.24
C GLY A 109 -11.48 17.38 6.47
N GLU A 110 -10.82 16.27 6.80
CA GLU A 110 -9.35 16.23 6.86
C GLU A 110 -8.74 16.11 5.48
N GLU A 111 -7.58 16.72 5.28
CA GLU A 111 -6.89 16.71 3.98
C GLU A 111 -5.81 15.62 3.92
N LEU A 112 -5.83 14.81 2.87
CA LEU A 112 -4.78 13.85 2.55
C LEU A 112 -3.78 14.45 1.57
N LEU A 113 -2.55 13.94 1.60
CA LEU A 113 -1.49 14.37 0.70
C LEU A 113 -1.44 13.45 -0.51
N LEU A 114 -1.68 14.03 -1.68
CA LEU A 114 -1.59 13.35 -2.95
C LEU A 114 -0.41 13.88 -3.75
N ALA A 115 0.22 13.02 -4.53
CA ALA A 115 1.19 13.48 -5.50
C ALA A 115 1.00 12.77 -6.82
N ASP A 116 1.09 13.56 -7.87
CA ASP A 116 0.96 13.10 -9.24
C ASP A 116 2.39 12.94 -9.82
N PRO A 117 2.73 11.77 -10.38
CA PRO A 117 4.05 11.51 -10.94
C PRO A 117 4.44 12.49 -12.05
N ASP A 118 3.49 12.98 -12.82
CA ASP A 118 3.71 13.77 -14.03
C ASP A 118 3.80 15.27 -13.71
N SER A 119 2.99 15.74 -12.77
CA SER A 119 2.96 17.17 -12.43
C SER A 119 4.05 17.59 -11.44
N GLY A 120 4.61 16.65 -10.68
CA GLY A 120 5.56 16.93 -9.61
C GLY A 120 4.97 17.68 -8.40
N HIS A 121 3.69 18.05 -8.44
CA HIS A 121 3.01 18.84 -7.43
C HIS A 121 2.35 17.94 -6.38
N VAL A 122 2.53 18.31 -5.12
CA VAL A 122 1.75 17.77 -4.00
C VAL A 122 0.44 18.53 -3.89
N LYS A 123 -0.66 17.80 -3.88
CA LYS A 123 -2.01 18.31 -3.67
C LYS A 123 -2.52 17.89 -2.30
N ARG A 124 -3.38 18.73 -1.73
CA ARG A 124 -4.16 18.41 -0.55
C ARG A 124 -5.58 18.14 -1.00
N MET A 125 -6.15 17.00 -0.63
CA MET A 125 -7.52 16.65 -0.98
C MET A 125 -8.30 16.30 0.26
N GLU A 126 -9.44 16.96 0.43
CA GLU A 126 -10.34 16.74 1.55
C GLU A 126 -11.00 15.36 1.44
N VAL A 127 -11.06 14.63 2.54
CA VAL A 127 -11.86 13.40 2.67
C VAL A 127 -13.32 13.79 2.73
N VAL A 128 -14.11 13.32 1.78
CA VAL A 128 -15.54 13.64 1.65
C VAL A 128 -16.45 12.48 2.04
N GLU A 129 -15.95 11.25 1.96
CA GLU A 129 -16.68 10.04 2.35
C GLU A 129 -15.76 9.04 3.05
N ILE A 130 -16.33 8.37 4.06
CA ILE A 130 -15.67 7.26 4.77
C ILE A 130 -16.67 6.12 4.88
N SER A 131 -16.27 4.93 4.43
CA SER A 131 -17.03 3.71 4.60
C SER A 131 -16.11 2.52 4.89
N VAL A 132 -16.67 1.32 4.98
CA VAL A 132 -15.92 0.08 5.21
C VAL A 132 -16.38 -0.97 4.21
N THR A 133 -15.44 -1.73 3.68
CA THR A 133 -15.70 -2.86 2.79
C THR A 133 -14.85 -4.06 3.19
N GLU A 134 -15.31 -5.27 2.87
CA GLU A 134 -14.57 -6.50 3.10
C GLU A 134 -14.04 -7.01 1.75
N LEU A 135 -12.73 -7.25 1.67
CA LEU A 135 -12.08 -7.77 0.45
C LEU A 135 -11.17 -8.95 0.76
N ARG A 136 -10.97 -9.79 -0.25
CA ARG A 136 -10.03 -10.91 -0.18
C ARG A 136 -8.64 -10.47 -0.66
N GLY A 137 -7.63 -10.71 0.16
CA GLY A 137 -6.24 -10.46 -0.14
C GLY A 137 -5.68 -9.26 0.62
N VAL A 138 -4.45 -9.41 1.12
CA VAL A 138 -3.76 -8.43 1.96
C VAL A 138 -2.31 -8.29 1.54
N TYR A 139 -1.88 -7.03 1.35
CA TYR A 139 -0.54 -6.68 0.86
C TYR A 139 0.05 -5.54 1.68
N ALA A 140 1.22 -5.75 2.29
CA ALA A 140 1.91 -4.79 3.14
C ALA A 140 3.37 -4.60 2.70
N PRO A 141 3.65 -3.68 1.76
CA PRO A 141 4.99 -3.49 1.24
C PRO A 141 5.85 -2.67 2.20
N LEU A 142 7.13 -3.04 2.32
CA LEU A 142 8.15 -2.24 2.99
C LEU A 142 9.05 -1.55 1.96
N THR A 143 9.16 -0.23 2.07
CA THR A 143 10.05 0.58 1.25
C THR A 143 11.23 1.12 2.07
N MET A 144 12.30 1.48 1.37
CA MET A 144 13.50 2.03 2.01
C MET A 144 13.26 3.39 2.68
N SER A 145 12.22 4.12 2.27
CA SER A 145 11.78 5.37 2.89
C SER A 145 10.76 5.15 4.02
N GLY A 146 10.12 3.98 4.08
CA GLY A 146 9.03 3.69 5.02
C GLY A 146 7.70 4.36 4.67
N THR A 147 7.58 4.92 3.47
CA THR A 147 6.39 5.57 2.92
C THR A 147 6.32 5.31 1.42
N PHE A 148 5.13 5.39 0.83
CA PHE A 148 4.90 5.35 -0.62
C PHE A 148 3.54 5.97 -0.96
N LEU A 149 3.22 6.09 -2.26
CA LEU A 149 1.90 6.51 -2.72
C LEU A 149 1.03 5.30 -3.09
N ALA A 150 -0.11 5.14 -2.43
CA ALA A 150 -1.15 4.17 -2.75
C ALA A 150 -2.33 4.93 -3.37
N ASN A 151 -2.71 4.60 -4.62
CA ASN A 151 -3.69 5.36 -5.41
C ASN A 151 -3.33 6.87 -5.47
N GLY A 152 -2.03 7.19 -5.50
CA GLY A 152 -1.52 8.56 -5.47
C GLY A 152 -1.54 9.24 -4.09
N ILE A 153 -2.06 8.61 -3.04
CA ILE A 153 -2.16 9.14 -1.67
C ILE A 153 -0.98 8.67 -0.81
N LEU A 154 -0.38 9.57 -0.03
CA LEU A 154 0.76 9.28 0.83
C LEU A 154 0.37 8.40 2.03
N VAL A 155 1.01 7.24 2.09
CA VAL A 155 0.81 6.24 3.15
C VAL A 155 2.14 5.80 3.75
N GLY A 156 2.09 5.32 4.99
CA GLY A 156 3.23 4.71 5.68
C GLY A 156 3.29 3.20 5.44
N CYS A 157 4.44 2.60 5.71
CA CYS A 157 4.59 1.13 5.69
C CYS A 157 4.46 0.49 7.10
N TYR A 158 4.08 1.27 8.11
CA TYR A 158 4.12 0.90 9.52
C TYR A 158 2.78 1.14 10.22
N LEU A 159 2.67 0.64 11.45
CA LEU A 159 1.55 0.88 12.35
C LEU A 159 1.46 2.36 12.75
N GLY A 160 0.24 2.86 12.92
CA GLY A 160 0.00 4.25 13.32
C GLY A 160 0.57 4.61 14.69
N GLY A 161 1.12 5.83 14.82
CA GLY A 161 1.46 6.48 16.09
C GLY A 161 2.93 6.89 16.25
N ALA A 162 3.86 6.30 15.49
CA ALA A 162 5.30 6.45 15.72
C ALA A 162 6.16 6.05 14.50
N HIS A 163 5.96 6.73 13.35
CA HIS A 163 6.65 6.38 12.09
C HIS A 163 8.18 6.33 12.25
N LYS A 164 8.76 7.29 12.97
CA LYS A 164 10.21 7.41 13.14
C LYS A 164 10.76 6.24 13.94
N GLU A 165 10.07 5.87 15.00
CA GLU A 165 10.44 4.77 15.90
C GLU A 165 10.33 3.43 15.17
N ALA A 166 9.22 3.19 14.48
CA ALA A 166 9.02 1.98 13.67
C ALA A 166 10.02 1.91 12.50
N HIS A 167 10.32 3.05 11.88
CA HIS A 167 11.34 3.10 10.84
C HIS A 167 12.73 2.83 11.43
N LEU A 168 13.05 3.35 12.62
CA LEU A 168 14.34 3.10 13.27
C LEU A 168 14.51 1.62 13.65
N SER A 169 13.48 0.98 14.19
CA SER A 169 13.53 -0.45 14.54
C SER A 169 13.77 -1.35 13.32
N ALA A 170 13.31 -0.94 12.15
CA ALA A 170 13.58 -1.62 10.87
C ALA A 170 14.99 -1.36 10.29
N ALA A 171 15.84 -0.54 10.94
CA ALA A 171 17.18 -0.21 10.43
C ALA A 171 18.13 -1.41 10.25
N PRO A 172 18.20 -2.41 11.15
CA PRO A 172 19.05 -3.58 10.96
C PRO A 172 18.69 -4.36 9.70
N LEU A 173 17.39 -4.55 9.43
CA LEU A 173 16.89 -5.23 8.24
C LEU A 173 17.26 -4.47 6.96
N ARG A 174 17.10 -3.13 6.97
CA ARG A 174 17.52 -2.27 5.85
C ARG A 174 19.03 -2.33 5.61
N ALA A 175 19.84 -2.38 6.67
CA ALA A 175 21.29 -2.49 6.58
C ALA A 175 21.73 -3.84 5.98
N TRP A 176 21.15 -4.95 6.47
CA TRP A 176 21.39 -6.29 5.92
C TRP A 176 21.03 -6.36 4.43
N TYR A 177 19.88 -5.79 4.04
CA TYR A 177 19.48 -5.75 2.64
C TYR A 177 20.47 -4.99 1.77
N ARG A 178 20.91 -3.79 2.21
CA ARG A 178 21.92 -2.98 1.51
C ARG A 178 23.25 -3.71 1.35
N LEU A 179 23.68 -4.45 2.38
CA LEU A 179 24.93 -5.21 2.36
C LEU A 179 24.85 -6.38 1.38
N LYS A 180 23.76 -7.16 1.42
CA LYS A 180 23.54 -8.27 0.48
C LYS A 180 23.51 -7.80 -0.98
N ARG A 181 22.96 -6.61 -1.24
CA ARG A 181 22.94 -6.00 -2.58
C ARG A 181 24.33 -5.54 -3.06
N ARG A 182 25.20 -5.08 -2.15
CA ARG A 182 26.57 -4.61 -2.45
C ARG A 182 27.61 -5.74 -2.54
N GLY A 183 27.42 -6.84 -1.81
CA GLY A 183 28.40 -7.92 -1.63
C GLY A 183 28.46 -8.99 -2.73
N GLY A 184 27.70 -8.86 -3.82
CA GLY A 184 27.71 -9.83 -4.92
C GLY A 184 26.55 -10.82 -4.87
N GLY A 185 25.83 -10.90 -5.98
CA GLY A 185 24.71 -11.82 -6.19
C GLY A 185 23.44 -11.07 -6.53
N GLY A 186 23.24 -10.79 -7.83
CA GLY A 186 21.91 -10.47 -8.34
C GLY A 186 20.92 -11.50 -7.80
N ILE A 187 19.91 -11.03 -7.08
CA ILE A 187 18.84 -11.88 -6.58
C ILE A 187 18.17 -12.43 -7.84
N LYS A 188 18.36 -13.72 -8.12
CA LYS A 188 17.58 -14.39 -9.17
C LYS A 188 16.10 -14.17 -8.82
N GLN A 189 15.39 -13.52 -9.74
CA GLN A 189 13.94 -13.44 -9.72
C GLN A 189 13.43 -14.87 -9.60
N ASP A 190 12.68 -15.17 -8.55
CA ASP A 190 11.91 -16.40 -8.48
C ASP A 190 10.69 -16.19 -9.38
N LYS A 191 10.90 -16.39 -10.69
CA LYS A 191 9.81 -16.48 -11.66
C LYS A 191 9.06 -17.77 -11.33
N LYS A 192 7.97 -17.67 -10.56
CA LYS A 192 6.99 -18.74 -10.58
C LYS A 192 6.39 -18.82 -11.98
N ASP A 193 6.57 -19.99 -12.59
CA ASP A 193 6.01 -20.39 -13.87
C ASP A 193 4.48 -20.22 -13.87
N PRO A 194 3.86 -19.55 -14.87
CA PRO A 194 2.41 -19.37 -14.93
C PRO A 194 1.61 -20.63 -15.31
N SER A 195 2.24 -21.80 -15.46
CA SER A 195 1.57 -22.98 -16.05
C SER A 195 0.94 -24.00 -15.10
N GLU A 196 1.03 -23.84 -13.77
CA GLU A 196 0.31 -24.73 -12.83
C GLU A 196 -0.99 -24.10 -12.32
N GLY A 197 -2.02 -24.16 -13.16
CA GLY A 197 -3.38 -23.74 -12.80
C GLY A 197 -4.41 -23.95 -13.91
N ARG A 198 -4.18 -24.90 -14.81
CA ARG A 198 -5.15 -25.30 -15.84
C ARG A 198 -6.29 -26.08 -15.18
N TRP A 199 -7.31 -25.38 -14.69
CA TRP A 199 -8.60 -26.00 -14.40
C TRP A 199 -9.40 -26.11 -15.70
N SER A 200 -9.49 -27.34 -16.17
CA SER A 200 -10.30 -27.77 -17.31
C SER A 200 -11.76 -27.40 -17.08
N PHE A 201 -12.27 -26.41 -17.82
CA PHE A 201 -13.70 -26.25 -18.03
C PHE A 201 -14.20 -27.46 -18.81
N LEU A 202 -14.77 -28.45 -18.09
CA LEU A 202 -15.54 -29.51 -18.71
C LEU A 202 -16.86 -28.91 -19.24
N HIS A 203 -17.01 -28.95 -20.56
CA HIS A 203 -18.24 -28.65 -21.26
C HIS A 203 -19.39 -29.54 -20.78
N ARG A 204 -20.54 -28.92 -20.49
CA ARG A 204 -21.84 -29.59 -20.49
C ARG A 204 -22.22 -29.95 -21.93
N PRO A 205 -22.72 -31.17 -22.20
CA PRO A 205 -23.61 -31.40 -23.33
C PRO A 205 -25.08 -31.29 -22.89
N VAL A 206 -25.82 -30.50 -23.67
CA VAL A 206 -27.28 -30.50 -23.76
C VAL A 206 -27.70 -31.82 -24.39
N MET A 207 -28.59 -32.57 -23.73
CA MET A 207 -29.27 -33.72 -24.34
C MET A 207 -30.64 -33.27 -24.82
N ALA A 208 -30.85 -33.37 -26.12
CA ALA A 208 -32.16 -33.34 -26.76
C ALA A 208 -32.71 -34.77 -26.80
N ASN A 209 -33.90 -34.98 -26.21
CA ASN A 209 -35.04 -35.67 -26.82
C ASN A 209 -36.28 -35.44 -25.96
#